data_AF-A0AAV2QRA0-F1
#
_entry.id   AF-A0AAV2QRA0-F1
#
_cell.length_a   1.000
_cell.length_b   1.000
_cell.length_c   1.000
_cell.angle_alpha   90.00
_cell.angle_beta   90.00
_cell.angle_gamma   90.00
#
_symmetry.space_group_name_H-M   'P 1'
#
loop_
_entity.id
_entity.type
_entity.pdbx_description
1 polymer ?
#
loop_
_entity_poly.entity_id
_entity_poly.type
_entity_poly.pdbx_seq_one_letter_code
_entity_poly.pdbx_strand_id
1 'polypeptide(L)'
;PWMAVDLGSGSSFQVVDDNIEPSKLTVSWKRTPREHHNGPNFGYRATLRQDEHKRVDTREVFTPYVTFHNISSDVDYRVEVVCINAVGSSNTTSEVVVRSDRPAPPVMHTVVRLNDTMYQMRVFVMDEDISNYTVFWCADDMKSSSPCQNIIHFETFAVTPLLNLRKEGLNDAVSADSLRIGLSAESAMRGSSGVAWPDCVIPRAFSDQAKPPTLTVSCHRGRENCQIQLVESCEDEVLGVLKELQLTWCSGRHNSTEGCKDTQESLHVEDSANRMLELQGLFPETEYTVSVLFIFYTGIEKNTILHFKTQTEVIGMGLVAIWTSLVTLLLVVAVAFTITSRR
;
A
#
# COMPACT_ATOMS: atom_id res chain seq x y z
N PRO A 1 39.85 -9.54 -20.96
CA PRO A 1 39.21 -8.36 -20.32
C PRO A 1 37.84 -8.76 -19.76
N TRP A 2 37.70 -8.72 -18.44
CA TRP A 2 36.46 -9.07 -17.75
C TRP A 2 35.40 -7.98 -17.99
N MET A 3 34.23 -8.33 -18.50
CA MET A 3 33.04 -7.48 -18.35
C MET A 3 32.39 -7.87 -17.03
N ALA A 4 32.26 -6.93 -16.08
CA ALA A 4 31.30 -7.15 -14.99
C ALA A 4 29.89 -7.17 -15.56
N VAL A 5 28.99 -7.74 -14.77
CA VAL A 5 27.56 -7.47 -14.93
C VAL A 5 27.38 -5.98 -14.76
N ASP A 6 26.90 -5.30 -15.80
CA ASP A 6 26.33 -3.97 -15.62
C ASP A 6 25.13 -4.12 -14.68
N LEU A 7 25.23 -3.61 -13.44
CA LEU A 7 24.05 -3.50 -12.57
C LEU A 7 23.07 -2.43 -13.08
N GLY A 8 23.37 -1.77 -14.21
CA GLY A 8 22.51 -0.88 -14.96
C GLY A 8 21.04 -1.32 -14.88
N SER A 9 20.23 -0.43 -14.32
CA SER A 9 18.78 -0.56 -14.15
C SER A 9 18.31 -1.76 -13.32
N GLY A 10 19.20 -2.51 -12.66
CA GLY A 10 18.91 -3.89 -12.26
C GLY A 10 19.38 -4.39 -10.90
N SER A 11 19.68 -3.47 -10.01
CA SER A 11 19.90 -3.74 -8.60
C SER A 11 18.71 -3.24 -7.78
N SER A 12 18.34 -3.99 -6.74
CA SER A 12 17.45 -3.54 -5.69
C SER A 12 18.20 -3.30 -4.40
N PHE A 13 17.68 -2.41 -3.56
CA PHE A 13 18.04 -2.40 -2.17
C PHE A 13 16.79 -2.30 -1.30
N GLN A 14 16.90 -2.75 -0.06
CA GLN A 14 15.87 -2.63 0.95
C GLN A 14 16.56 -2.10 2.21
N VAL A 15 16.05 -0.99 2.74
CA VAL A 15 16.42 -0.50 4.07
C VAL A 15 15.33 -0.91 5.04
N VAL A 16 15.70 -1.72 6.02
CA VAL A 16 14.80 -2.11 7.13
C VAL A 16 15.25 -1.33 8.35
N ASP A 17 14.40 -0.39 8.79
CA ASP A 17 14.60 0.40 9.99
C ASP A 17 13.65 -0.11 11.07
N ASP A 18 14.19 -0.91 12.00
CA ASP A 18 13.44 -1.44 13.13
C ASP A 18 13.73 -0.59 14.36
N ASN A 19 12.69 -0.17 15.09
CA ASN A 19 12.87 0.57 16.35
C ASN A 19 13.54 -0.26 17.47
N ILE A 20 13.75 -1.56 17.24
CA ILE A 20 14.23 -2.55 18.23
C ILE A 20 15.56 -3.18 17.79
N GLU A 21 15.78 -3.38 16.48
CA GLU A 21 17.02 -3.93 15.93
C GLU A 21 17.80 -2.85 15.18
N PRO A 22 19.14 -2.90 15.18
CA PRO A 22 19.91 -1.94 14.41
C PRO A 22 19.54 -2.02 12.92
N SER A 23 19.25 -0.86 12.34
CA SER A 23 18.92 -0.66 10.94
C SER A 23 19.82 -1.49 9.99
N LYS A 24 19.20 -2.13 9.00
CA LYS A 24 19.86 -3.01 8.04
C LYS A 24 19.67 -2.52 6.61
N LEU A 25 20.72 -2.60 5.80
CA LEU A 25 20.67 -2.36 4.36
C LEU A 25 20.93 -3.67 3.64
N THR A 26 19.93 -4.20 2.93
CA THR A 26 20.14 -5.33 2.02
C THR A 26 20.18 -4.83 0.60
N VAL A 27 21.24 -5.17 -0.14
CA VAL A 27 21.36 -4.89 -1.57
C VAL A 27 21.33 -6.21 -2.32
N SER A 28 20.53 -6.29 -3.38
CA SER A 28 20.39 -7.47 -4.22
C SER A 28 20.54 -7.11 -5.70
N TRP A 29 20.96 -8.07 -6.51
CA TRP A 29 21.21 -7.86 -7.93
C TRP A 29 20.88 -9.09 -8.76
N LYS A 30 20.85 -8.94 -10.09
CA LYS A 30 20.69 -10.08 -10.99
C LYS A 30 21.89 -11.02 -10.92
N ARG A 31 21.62 -12.32 -10.82
CA ARG A 31 22.68 -13.34 -10.81
C ARG A 31 23.44 -13.34 -12.14
N THR A 32 24.77 -13.40 -12.05
CA THR A 32 25.65 -13.53 -13.21
C THR A 32 25.49 -14.92 -13.83
N PRO A 33 25.18 -15.03 -15.14
CA PRO A 33 25.09 -16.30 -15.84
C PRO A 33 26.40 -17.11 -15.75
N ARG A 34 26.28 -18.44 -15.71
CA ARG A 34 27.44 -19.35 -15.50
C ARG A 34 28.49 -19.21 -16.60
N GLU A 35 28.05 -18.89 -17.81
CA GLU A 35 28.90 -18.69 -18.98
C GLU A 35 29.86 -17.51 -18.80
N HIS A 36 29.54 -16.60 -17.87
CA HIS A 36 30.34 -15.42 -17.54
C HIS A 36 31.18 -15.58 -16.27
N HIS A 37 31.15 -16.74 -15.60
CA HIS A 37 31.92 -16.97 -14.37
C HIS A 37 33.43 -17.02 -14.63
N ASN A 38 33.82 -17.48 -15.82
CA ASN A 38 35.20 -17.46 -16.31
C ASN A 38 36.25 -18.03 -15.33
N GLY A 39 35.86 -18.95 -14.45
CA GLY A 39 36.72 -19.56 -13.44
C GLY A 39 35.94 -20.20 -12.29
N PRO A 40 36.60 -21.05 -11.49
CA PRO A 40 36.00 -21.64 -10.28
C PRO A 40 35.87 -20.60 -9.16
N ASN A 41 35.04 -20.93 -8.16
CA ASN A 41 34.78 -20.11 -6.98
C ASN A 41 34.25 -18.71 -7.31
N PHE A 42 33.35 -18.62 -8.29
CA PHE A 42 32.72 -17.36 -8.65
C PHE A 42 31.82 -16.83 -7.52
N GLY A 43 31.98 -15.56 -7.19
CA GLY A 43 31.17 -14.83 -6.23
C GLY A 43 31.22 -13.33 -6.49
N TYR A 44 30.88 -12.56 -5.46
CA TYR A 44 30.82 -11.11 -5.48
C TYR A 44 31.56 -10.54 -4.29
N ARG A 45 32.13 -9.35 -4.45
CA ARG A 45 32.61 -8.52 -3.35
C ARG A 45 31.84 -7.22 -3.35
N ALA A 46 31.13 -6.95 -2.26
CA ALA A 46 30.35 -5.74 -2.06
C ALA A 46 31.02 -4.85 -1.01
N THR A 47 31.26 -3.59 -1.34
CA THR A 47 31.90 -2.60 -0.49
C THR A 47 30.92 -1.48 -0.18
N LEU A 48 30.60 -1.28 1.10
CA LEU A 48 29.78 -0.17 1.56
C LEU A 48 30.66 1.06 1.83
N ARG A 49 30.30 2.19 1.23
CA ARG A 49 30.94 3.49 1.43
C ARG A 49 29.91 4.52 1.87
N GLN A 50 30.32 5.39 2.78
CA GLN A 50 29.53 6.56 3.18
C GLN A 50 29.85 7.76 2.26
N ASP A 51 31.13 7.93 1.91
CA ASP A 51 31.62 8.93 0.96
C ASP A 51 32.75 8.32 0.12
N GLU A 52 33.26 9.04 -0.90
CA GLU A 52 34.37 8.57 -1.75
C GLU A 52 35.59 8.08 -0.96
N HIS A 53 35.81 8.61 0.25
CA HIS A 53 37.00 8.38 1.05
C HIS A 53 36.77 7.44 2.25
N LYS A 54 35.51 7.13 2.61
CA LYS A 54 35.19 6.38 3.83
C LYS A 54 34.55 5.04 3.50
N ARG A 55 35.38 4.00 3.51
CA ARG A 55 34.95 2.59 3.50
C ARG A 55 34.42 2.21 4.87
N VAL A 56 33.18 1.72 4.90
CA VAL A 56 32.48 1.32 6.14
C VAL A 56 32.60 -0.18 6.36
N ASP A 57 32.26 -0.99 5.35
CA ASP A 57 32.29 -2.45 5.44
C ASP A 57 32.59 -3.06 4.05
N THR A 58 33.05 -4.31 4.02
CA THR A 58 33.19 -5.09 2.79
C THR A 58 32.97 -6.55 3.04
N ARG A 59 32.19 -7.16 2.16
CA ARG A 59 31.79 -8.56 2.27
C ARG A 59 31.99 -9.27 0.95
N GLU A 60 32.49 -10.50 1.02
CA GLU A 60 32.54 -11.42 -0.10
C GLU A 60 31.40 -12.43 0.06
N VAL A 61 30.57 -12.56 -0.97
CA VAL A 61 29.34 -13.36 -0.96
C VAL A 61 29.22 -14.20 -2.23
N PHE A 62 28.68 -15.40 -2.11
CA PHE A 62 28.39 -16.27 -3.26
C PHE A 62 26.93 -16.15 -3.73
N THR A 63 26.13 -15.40 -2.99
CA THR A 63 24.74 -15.07 -3.27
C THR A 63 24.62 -13.75 -4.03
N PRO A 64 23.53 -13.54 -4.79
CA PRO A 64 23.32 -12.28 -5.52
C PRO A 64 22.73 -11.18 -4.62
N TYR A 65 23.09 -11.19 -3.33
CA TYR A 65 22.66 -10.20 -2.35
C TYR A 65 23.67 -10.13 -1.19
N VAL A 66 23.64 -9.00 -0.48
CA VAL A 66 24.43 -8.74 0.72
C VAL A 66 23.62 -7.90 1.71
N THR A 67 23.74 -8.20 3.00
CA THR A 67 23.16 -7.38 4.07
C THR A 67 24.26 -6.73 4.89
N PHE A 68 24.16 -5.43 5.09
CA PHE A 68 24.95 -4.64 6.02
C PHE A 68 24.09 -4.26 7.23
N HIS A 69 24.71 -4.19 8.41
CA HIS A 69 24.03 -3.91 9.68
C HIS A 69 24.55 -2.61 10.30
N ASN A 70 23.80 -2.06 11.26
CA ASN A 70 24.12 -0.80 11.94
C ASN A 70 24.24 0.38 10.96
N ILE A 71 23.31 0.43 10.00
CA ILE A 71 23.22 1.50 9.01
C ILE A 71 22.40 2.65 9.58
N SER A 72 22.71 3.89 9.23
CA SER A 72 21.91 5.07 9.62
C SER A 72 21.00 5.46 8.46
N SER A 73 19.72 5.76 8.73
CA SER A 73 18.79 6.21 7.70
C SER A 73 19.05 7.65 7.22
N ASP A 74 19.75 8.45 8.00
CA ASP A 74 20.05 9.87 7.73
C ASP A 74 21.36 10.09 6.94
N VAL A 75 21.91 9.02 6.37
CA VAL A 75 23.22 9.04 5.73
C VAL A 75 23.13 8.46 4.32
N ASP A 76 23.79 9.11 3.38
CA ASP A 76 23.96 8.61 2.02
C ASP A 76 25.00 7.48 1.99
N TYR A 77 24.70 6.43 1.24
CA TYR A 77 25.61 5.31 1.03
C TYR A 77 25.76 4.97 -0.44
N ARG A 78 26.93 4.43 -0.77
CA ARG A 78 27.22 3.78 -2.04
C ARG A 78 27.67 2.35 -1.78
N VAL A 79 27.03 1.40 -2.45
CA VAL A 79 27.46 -0.01 -2.45
C VAL A 79 28.07 -0.32 -3.80
N GLU A 80 29.38 -0.59 -3.78
CA GLU A 80 30.15 -1.00 -4.95
C GLU A 80 30.24 -2.53 -5.00
N VAL A 81 29.85 -3.13 -6.12
CA VAL A 81 29.87 -4.58 -6.33
C VAL A 81 30.79 -4.92 -7.49
N VAL A 82 31.71 -5.86 -7.25
CA VAL A 82 32.55 -6.47 -8.28
C VAL A 82 32.37 -7.97 -8.27
N CYS A 83 32.52 -8.61 -9.43
CA CYS A 83 32.56 -10.07 -9.52
C CYS A 83 33.96 -10.56 -9.13
N ILE A 84 34.06 -11.69 -8.45
CA ILE A 84 35.34 -12.32 -8.08
C ILE A 84 35.32 -13.81 -8.45
N ASN A 85 36.46 -14.36 -8.80
CA ASN A 85 36.68 -15.81 -8.95
C ASN A 85 38.12 -16.16 -8.55
N ALA A 86 38.52 -17.42 -8.72
CA ALA A 86 39.87 -17.86 -8.36
C ALA A 86 41.02 -17.19 -9.15
N VAL A 87 40.71 -16.51 -10.28
CA VAL A 87 41.71 -15.83 -11.12
C VAL A 87 41.85 -14.35 -10.72
N GLY A 88 40.77 -13.71 -10.28
CA GLY A 88 40.80 -12.30 -9.92
C GLY A 88 39.42 -11.66 -9.76
N SER A 89 39.37 -10.33 -9.81
CA SER A 89 38.15 -9.53 -9.66
C SER A 89 37.85 -8.77 -10.94
N SER A 90 36.58 -8.60 -11.33
CA SER A 90 36.20 -7.87 -12.56
C SER A 90 36.83 -6.48 -12.64
N ASN A 91 37.14 -6.05 -13.87
CA ASN A 91 37.73 -4.73 -14.13
C ASN A 91 36.73 -3.58 -13.97
N THR A 92 35.44 -3.89 -14.07
CA THR A 92 34.36 -2.93 -13.89
C THR A 92 33.69 -3.16 -12.55
N THR A 93 33.23 -2.06 -11.98
CA THR A 93 32.47 -2.00 -10.74
C THR A 93 31.07 -1.53 -11.08
N SER A 94 30.10 -2.06 -10.36
CA SER A 94 28.75 -1.57 -10.44
C SER A 94 28.29 -1.04 -9.10
N GLU A 95 27.35 -0.12 -9.12
CA GLU A 95 27.09 0.72 -7.96
C GLU A 95 25.59 0.85 -7.68
N VAL A 96 25.26 0.82 -6.39
CA VAL A 96 23.93 1.14 -5.87
C VAL A 96 24.07 2.34 -4.96
N VAL A 97 23.32 3.40 -5.25
CA VAL A 97 23.30 4.62 -4.44
C VAL A 97 22.04 4.59 -3.58
N VAL A 98 22.22 4.72 -2.27
CA VAL A 98 21.15 4.80 -1.28
C VAL A 98 21.19 6.19 -0.68
N ARG A 99 20.16 6.98 -0.94
CA ARG A 99 20.08 8.33 -0.39
C ARG A 99 19.29 8.37 0.91
N SER A 100 19.69 9.29 1.77
CA SER A 100 18.98 9.65 2.99
C SER A 100 17.63 10.32 2.69
N ASP A 101 17.57 11.17 1.66
CA ASP A 101 16.36 11.91 1.23
C ASP A 101 15.46 11.16 0.23
N ARG A 102 15.57 9.83 0.20
CA ARG A 102 14.89 8.95 -0.76
C ARG A 102 13.36 9.18 -0.83
N PRO A 103 12.73 8.99 -2.01
CA PRO A 103 11.29 9.08 -2.14
C PRO A 103 10.56 8.03 -1.30
N ALA A 104 9.29 8.30 -0.99
CA ALA A 104 8.44 7.29 -0.37
C ALA A 104 8.24 6.11 -1.33
N PRO A 105 8.33 4.85 -0.83
CA PRO A 105 8.08 3.70 -1.69
C PRO A 105 6.62 3.65 -2.16
N PRO A 106 6.34 3.12 -3.37
CA PRO A 106 4.98 2.91 -3.82
C PRO A 106 4.22 1.95 -2.91
N VAL A 107 2.92 2.22 -2.74
CA VAL A 107 2.02 1.31 -2.04
C VAL A 107 1.35 0.41 -3.05
N MET A 108 1.66 -0.89 -2.98
CA MET A 108 0.96 -1.92 -3.74
C MET A 108 -0.29 -2.35 -2.97
N HIS A 109 -1.45 -2.29 -3.63
CA HIS A 109 -2.73 -2.48 -2.93
C HIS A 109 -3.40 -3.81 -3.26
N THR A 110 -3.50 -4.10 -4.55
CA THR A 110 -4.16 -5.30 -5.06
C THR A 110 -3.25 -5.88 -6.13
N VAL A 111 -3.01 -7.19 -6.05
CA VAL A 111 -2.38 -7.96 -7.12
C VAL A 111 -3.34 -9.09 -7.48
N VAL A 112 -3.68 -9.14 -8.77
CA VAL A 112 -4.56 -10.15 -9.33
C VAL A 112 -3.79 -10.94 -10.38
N ARG A 113 -3.74 -12.26 -10.19
CA ARG A 113 -3.26 -13.20 -11.20
C ARG A 113 -4.38 -13.43 -12.21
N LEU A 114 -4.22 -12.87 -13.41
CA LEU A 114 -5.16 -13.05 -14.52
C LEU A 114 -5.00 -14.44 -15.17
N ASN A 115 -3.76 -14.94 -15.22
CA ASN A 115 -3.40 -16.30 -15.64
C ASN A 115 -2.01 -16.65 -15.09
N ASP A 116 -1.47 -17.82 -15.45
CA ASP A 116 -0.18 -18.32 -14.95
C ASP A 116 1.02 -17.40 -15.20
N THR A 117 0.91 -16.48 -16.16
CA THR A 117 2.01 -15.61 -16.62
C THR A 117 1.73 -14.13 -16.47
N MET A 118 0.50 -13.72 -16.12
CA MET A 118 0.08 -12.32 -16.16
C MET A 118 -0.54 -11.89 -14.85
N TYR A 119 0.01 -10.81 -14.30
CA TYR A 119 -0.41 -10.21 -13.05
C TYR A 119 -0.79 -8.77 -13.31
N GLN A 120 -1.92 -8.35 -12.78
CA GLN A 120 -2.37 -6.97 -12.81
C GLN A 120 -2.37 -6.42 -11.40
N MET A 121 -1.82 -5.23 -11.22
CA MET A 121 -1.68 -4.65 -9.90
C MET A 121 -2.00 -3.17 -9.88
N ARG A 122 -2.54 -2.72 -8.75
CA ARG A 122 -2.79 -1.31 -8.47
C ARG A 122 -1.68 -0.74 -7.61
N VAL A 123 -1.12 0.35 -8.08
CA VAL A 123 0.01 1.03 -7.44
C VAL A 123 -0.37 2.47 -7.15
N PHE A 124 -0.06 2.91 -5.94
CA PHE A 124 -0.23 4.29 -5.51
C PHE A 124 1.11 4.89 -5.14
N VAL A 125 1.29 6.15 -5.50
CA VAL A 125 2.49 6.91 -5.18
C VAL A 125 2.10 8.23 -4.57
N MET A 126 2.83 8.59 -3.51
CA MET A 126 2.59 9.81 -2.75
C MET A 126 3.45 10.98 -3.21
N ASP A 127 4.46 10.71 -4.04
CA ASP A 127 5.44 11.68 -4.51
C ASP A 127 5.22 12.08 -5.97
N GLU A 128 5.27 13.38 -6.25
CA GLU A 128 5.00 13.91 -7.60
C GLU A 128 6.24 13.89 -8.52
N ASP A 129 7.44 13.73 -7.98
CA ASP A 129 8.71 13.73 -8.72
C ASP A 129 9.14 12.32 -9.21
N ILE A 130 8.26 11.32 -9.10
CA ILE A 130 8.56 9.96 -9.55
C ILE A 130 8.49 9.89 -11.07
N SER A 131 9.56 9.36 -11.66
CA SER A 131 9.73 9.24 -13.11
C SER A 131 9.25 7.89 -13.65
N ASN A 132 9.45 6.82 -12.89
CA ASN A 132 9.05 5.46 -13.23
C ASN A 132 8.99 4.58 -11.98
N TYR A 133 8.49 3.36 -12.15
CA TYR A 133 8.52 2.31 -11.15
C TYR A 133 9.45 1.19 -11.58
N THR A 134 10.10 0.56 -10.62
CA THR A 134 10.72 -0.76 -10.84
C THR A 134 9.95 -1.79 -10.05
N VAL A 135 9.37 -2.77 -10.76
CA VAL A 135 8.69 -3.91 -10.15
C VAL A 135 9.71 -5.03 -10.01
N PHE A 136 9.86 -5.59 -8.82
CA PHE A 136 10.74 -6.70 -8.52
C PHE A 136 9.90 -7.94 -8.23
N TRP A 137 10.35 -9.12 -8.65
CA TRP A 137 9.70 -10.37 -8.27
C TRP A 137 10.67 -11.53 -8.13
N CYS A 138 10.28 -12.49 -7.29
CA CYS A 138 11.05 -13.70 -7.04
C CYS A 138 10.15 -14.86 -6.60
N ALA A 139 10.67 -16.07 -6.66
CA ALA A 139 10.10 -17.22 -5.97
C ALA A 139 10.66 -17.27 -4.55
N ASP A 140 9.81 -17.32 -3.52
CA ASP A 140 10.24 -17.45 -2.13
C ASP A 140 9.20 -18.24 -1.34
N ASP A 141 9.64 -18.98 -0.32
CA ASP A 141 8.70 -19.49 0.66
C ASP A 141 8.29 -18.30 1.55
N MET A 142 7.05 -17.82 1.42
CA MET A 142 6.53 -16.58 2.02
C MET A 142 6.58 -16.49 3.57
N LYS A 143 7.32 -17.39 4.24
CA LYS A 143 7.44 -17.56 5.68
C LYS A 143 8.44 -16.62 6.35
N SER A 144 9.16 -15.78 5.62
CA SER A 144 10.23 -14.93 6.16
C SER A 144 10.09 -13.47 5.76
N SER A 145 10.25 -12.53 6.69
CA SER A 145 10.41 -11.08 6.42
C SER A 145 11.73 -10.72 5.71
N SER A 146 12.55 -11.73 5.38
CA SER A 146 13.80 -11.55 4.67
C SER A 146 13.56 -11.20 3.19
N PRO A 147 14.48 -10.44 2.58
CA PRO A 147 14.48 -10.21 1.14
C PRO A 147 14.52 -11.53 0.39
N CYS A 148 13.90 -11.55 -0.79
CA CYS A 148 13.96 -12.64 -1.76
C CYS A 148 15.34 -13.30 -1.80
N GLN A 149 15.43 -14.54 -1.29
CA GLN A 149 16.71 -15.28 -1.25
C GLN A 149 17.10 -15.87 -2.60
N ASN A 150 16.13 -15.99 -3.50
CA ASN A 150 16.29 -16.54 -4.83
C ASN A 150 16.62 -15.47 -5.88
N ILE A 151 16.67 -15.88 -7.14
CA ILE A 151 16.93 -14.99 -8.27
C ILE A 151 15.81 -13.94 -8.33
N ILE A 152 16.19 -12.68 -8.16
CA ILE A 152 15.30 -11.53 -8.31
C ILE A 152 15.29 -11.15 -9.79
N HIS A 153 14.08 -10.97 -10.30
CA HIS A 153 13.80 -10.38 -11.59
C HIS A 153 13.20 -9.01 -11.37
N PHE A 154 13.34 -8.13 -12.34
CA PHE A 154 12.77 -6.79 -12.27
C PHE A 154 12.52 -6.23 -13.67
N GLU A 155 11.63 -5.26 -13.74
CA GLU A 155 11.30 -4.52 -14.95
C GLU A 155 10.83 -3.11 -14.56
N THR A 156 11.13 -2.14 -15.43
CA THR A 156 10.77 -0.73 -15.23
C THR A 156 9.50 -0.38 -15.97
N PHE A 157 8.57 0.31 -15.31
CA PHE A 157 7.27 0.70 -15.82
C PHE A 157 7.07 2.21 -15.73
N ALA A 158 6.35 2.79 -16.70
CA ALA A 158 5.91 4.17 -16.60
C ALA A 158 4.96 4.36 -15.40
N VAL A 159 4.92 5.59 -14.89
CA VAL A 159 4.02 6.01 -13.79
C VAL A 159 2.57 5.90 -14.25
N THR A 160 1.90 4.82 -13.85
CA THR A 160 0.48 4.57 -14.12
C THR A 160 -0.15 3.85 -12.91
N PRO A 161 -1.43 4.09 -12.60
CA PRO A 161 -2.09 3.48 -11.45
C PRO A 161 -2.32 1.97 -11.61
N LEU A 162 -2.24 1.45 -12.84
CA LEU A 162 -2.47 0.06 -13.18
C LEU A 162 -1.26 -0.51 -13.93
N LEU A 163 -0.56 -1.45 -13.31
CA LEU A 163 0.56 -2.16 -13.91
C LEU A 163 0.16 -3.56 -14.34
N ASN A 164 0.62 -3.95 -15.53
CA ASN A 164 0.50 -5.31 -16.03
C ASN A 164 1.89 -5.93 -16.07
N LEU A 165 2.16 -6.83 -15.14
CA LEU A 165 3.42 -7.56 -15.06
C LEU A 165 3.27 -8.89 -15.80
N ARG A 166 4.21 -9.16 -16.71
CA ARG A 166 4.35 -10.47 -17.33
C ARG A 166 5.50 -11.21 -16.65
N LYS A 167 5.20 -12.40 -16.12
CA LYS A 167 6.17 -13.32 -15.53
C LYS A 167 6.99 -13.97 -16.66
N GLU A 168 7.89 -13.20 -17.27
CA GLU A 168 8.89 -13.73 -18.20
C GLU A 168 10.14 -14.18 -17.44
N GLY A 169 10.63 -15.39 -17.73
CA GLY A 169 11.92 -15.87 -17.19
C GLY A 169 11.91 -16.45 -15.78
N LEU A 170 10.76 -16.57 -15.10
CA LEU A 170 10.62 -17.54 -14.00
C LEU A 170 10.32 -18.90 -14.61
N ASN A 171 11.09 -19.93 -14.22
CA ASN A 171 10.75 -21.31 -14.58
C ASN A 171 9.29 -21.61 -14.19
N ASP A 172 8.58 -22.35 -15.04
CA ASP A 172 7.18 -22.77 -14.84
C ASP A 172 6.94 -23.49 -13.49
N ALA A 173 8.01 -23.95 -12.83
CA ALA A 173 7.99 -24.60 -11.53
C ALA A 173 7.69 -23.67 -10.34
N VAL A 174 7.69 -22.34 -10.52
CA VAL A 174 7.35 -21.40 -9.43
C VAL A 174 5.84 -21.27 -9.32
N SER A 175 5.26 -21.87 -8.27
CA SER A 175 3.85 -21.71 -7.92
C SER A 175 3.51 -20.24 -7.67
N ALA A 176 2.31 -19.81 -8.03
CA ALA A 176 1.90 -18.42 -7.77
C ALA A 176 1.88 -18.08 -6.27
N ASP A 177 1.65 -19.08 -5.42
CA ASP A 177 1.62 -18.95 -3.96
C ASP A 177 3.01 -18.74 -3.35
N SER A 178 4.07 -18.87 -4.17
CA SER A 178 5.45 -18.56 -3.82
C SER A 178 5.97 -17.30 -4.51
N LEU A 179 5.14 -16.59 -5.29
CA LEU A 179 5.56 -15.38 -5.97
C LEU A 179 5.50 -14.20 -5.02
N ARG A 180 6.66 -13.58 -4.78
CA ARG A 180 6.75 -12.27 -4.12
C ARG A 180 6.92 -11.18 -5.15
N ILE A 181 6.26 -10.06 -4.92
CA ILE A 181 6.35 -8.86 -5.75
C ILE A 181 6.68 -7.69 -4.84
N GLY A 182 7.69 -6.91 -5.20
CA GLY A 182 8.09 -5.69 -4.52
C GLY A 182 8.11 -4.52 -5.49
N LEU A 183 7.97 -3.30 -4.98
CA LEU A 183 7.94 -2.08 -5.78
C LEU A 183 9.00 -1.09 -5.32
N SER A 184 9.56 -0.36 -6.27
CA SER A 184 10.39 0.81 -6.02
C SER A 184 9.96 1.98 -6.90
N ALA A 185 10.00 3.18 -6.32
CA ALA A 185 9.81 4.43 -7.03
C ALA A 185 11.16 5.03 -7.40
N GLU A 186 11.29 5.50 -8.64
CA GLU A 186 12.54 6.11 -9.12
C GLU A 186 12.33 7.61 -9.38
N SER A 187 12.99 8.44 -8.58
CA SER A 187 13.07 9.89 -8.76
C SER A 187 14.37 10.26 -9.49
N ALA A 188 14.27 11.15 -10.47
CA ALA A 188 15.45 11.67 -11.16
C ALA A 188 16.39 12.44 -10.22
N MET A 189 15.84 13.07 -9.18
CA MET A 189 16.61 13.88 -8.23
C MET A 189 17.05 13.09 -7.02
N ARG A 190 16.16 12.30 -6.41
CA ARG A 190 16.36 11.64 -5.11
C ARG A 190 16.74 10.16 -5.24
N GLY A 191 16.79 9.66 -6.47
CA GLY A 191 17.10 8.25 -6.76
C GLY A 191 15.94 7.33 -6.40
N SER A 192 16.28 6.09 -6.08
CA SER A 192 15.33 5.03 -5.78
C SER A 192 14.80 5.11 -4.35
N SER A 193 13.53 4.77 -4.14
CA SER A 193 12.96 4.58 -2.80
C SER A 193 13.53 3.34 -2.09
N GLY A 194 14.22 2.47 -2.83
CA GLY A 194 14.41 1.07 -2.43
C GLY A 194 13.13 0.26 -2.63
N VAL A 195 13.25 -1.05 -2.47
CA VAL A 195 12.17 -2.01 -2.68
C VAL A 195 11.36 -2.17 -1.42
N ALA A 196 10.08 -1.83 -1.51
CA ALA A 196 9.09 -2.21 -0.53
C ALA A 196 8.50 -3.58 -0.90
N TRP A 197 8.71 -4.54 -0.01
CA TRP A 197 8.03 -5.84 -0.06
C TRP A 197 6.79 -5.75 0.83
N PRO A 198 5.58 -5.74 0.28
CA PRO A 198 4.38 -5.71 1.10
C PRO A 198 4.17 -7.05 1.80
N ASP A 199 4.01 -7.01 3.12
CA ASP A 199 3.82 -8.21 3.96
C ASP A 199 2.52 -8.97 3.65
N CYS A 200 1.51 -8.29 3.10
CA CYS A 200 0.14 -8.81 2.97
C CYS A 200 -0.38 -8.89 1.53
N VAL A 201 0.45 -8.70 0.50
CA VAL A 201 -0.01 -8.75 -0.89
C VAL A 201 0.35 -10.10 -1.50
N ILE A 202 -0.59 -11.04 -1.37
CA ILE A 202 -0.53 -12.34 -2.06
C ILE A 202 -1.28 -12.19 -3.40
N PRO A 203 -0.71 -12.63 -4.53
CA PRO A 203 -1.43 -12.62 -5.80
C PRO A 203 -2.69 -13.50 -5.73
N ARG A 204 -3.87 -12.88 -5.85
CA ARG A 204 -5.17 -13.58 -5.82
C ARG A 204 -5.58 -14.00 -7.21
N ALA A 205 -6.26 -15.14 -7.34
CA ALA A 205 -6.74 -15.62 -8.64
C ALA A 205 -7.92 -14.76 -9.13
N PHE A 206 -7.94 -14.45 -10.43
CA PHE A 206 -9.11 -13.83 -11.03
C PHE A 206 -10.26 -14.85 -11.16
N SER A 207 -11.48 -14.43 -10.80
CA SER A 207 -12.71 -15.22 -10.94
C SER A 207 -13.91 -14.28 -11.12
N ASP A 208 -14.74 -14.53 -12.13
CA ASP A 208 -15.97 -13.77 -12.39
C ASP A 208 -17.12 -14.10 -11.41
N GLN A 209 -16.96 -15.19 -10.66
CA GLN A 209 -17.87 -15.65 -9.62
C GLN A 209 -17.52 -15.12 -8.22
N ALA A 210 -16.36 -14.47 -8.06
CA ALA A 210 -15.94 -13.92 -6.78
C ALA A 210 -16.93 -12.86 -6.24
N LYS A 211 -16.93 -12.69 -4.91
CA LYS A 211 -17.79 -11.70 -4.26
C LYS A 211 -17.17 -10.29 -4.36
N PRO A 212 -18.00 -9.24 -4.47
CA PRO A 212 -17.49 -7.88 -4.36
C PRO A 212 -16.99 -7.61 -2.92
N PRO A 213 -16.14 -6.57 -2.74
CA PRO A 213 -15.74 -6.13 -1.42
C PRO A 213 -16.94 -5.82 -0.52
N THR A 214 -16.76 -5.98 0.79
CA THR A 214 -17.79 -5.64 1.77
C THR A 214 -17.65 -4.19 2.22
N LEU A 215 -18.74 -3.61 2.71
CA LEU A 215 -18.80 -2.20 3.13
C LEU A 215 -19.14 -2.14 4.61
N THR A 216 -18.40 -1.33 5.36
CA THR A 216 -18.72 -1.01 6.75
C THR A 216 -18.99 0.48 6.89
N VAL A 217 -20.04 0.84 7.61
CA VAL A 217 -20.41 2.25 7.82
C VAL A 217 -20.24 2.60 9.29
N SER A 218 -19.51 3.68 9.53
CA SER A 218 -19.30 4.28 10.84
C SER A 218 -19.80 5.71 10.83
N CYS A 219 -20.88 5.95 11.57
CA CYS A 219 -21.44 7.28 11.79
C CYS A 219 -21.02 7.80 13.18
N HIS A 220 -20.39 8.97 13.22
CA HIS A 220 -20.09 9.62 14.50
C HIS A 220 -21.33 10.33 15.05
N ARG A 221 -21.53 10.27 16.37
CA ARG A 221 -22.67 10.93 17.03
C ARG A 221 -22.65 12.44 16.78
N GLY A 222 -23.82 13.00 16.48
CA GLY A 222 -24.00 14.45 16.27
C GLY A 222 -23.45 14.98 14.95
N ARG A 223 -22.90 14.13 14.08
CA ARG A 223 -22.45 14.53 12.75
C ARG A 223 -23.50 14.20 11.70
N GLU A 224 -23.65 15.11 10.74
CA GLU A 224 -24.43 14.91 9.52
C GLU A 224 -23.62 14.15 8.45
N ASN A 225 -22.58 13.43 8.88
CA ASN A 225 -21.72 12.66 8.02
C ASN A 225 -21.43 11.27 8.58
N CYS A 226 -21.25 10.32 7.66
CA CYS A 226 -20.88 8.95 7.97
C CYS A 226 -19.72 8.53 7.09
N GLN A 227 -18.80 7.75 7.65
CA GLN A 227 -17.70 7.18 6.89
C GLN A 227 -18.09 5.79 6.42
N ILE A 228 -17.89 5.53 5.14
CA ILE A 228 -17.97 4.20 4.53
C ILE A 228 -16.55 3.71 4.31
N GLN A 229 -16.23 2.55 4.87
CA GLN A 229 -14.97 1.89 4.64
C GLN A 229 -15.18 0.66 3.76
N LEU A 230 -14.36 0.56 2.71
CA LEU A 230 -14.27 -0.62 1.88
C LEU A 230 -13.39 -1.68 2.56
N VAL A 231 -13.96 -2.85 2.81
CA VAL A 231 -13.27 -4.01 3.37
C VAL A 231 -13.14 -5.05 2.28
N GLU A 232 -11.95 -5.16 1.71
CA GLU A 232 -11.62 -6.22 0.76
C GLU A 232 -11.61 -7.57 1.47
N SER A 233 -12.23 -8.57 0.85
CA SER A 233 -12.17 -9.95 1.33
C SER A 233 -10.76 -10.52 1.12
N CYS A 234 -10.23 -11.26 2.09
CA CYS A 234 -9.00 -12.04 1.94
C CYS A 234 -9.24 -13.40 1.24
N GLU A 235 -10.33 -13.52 0.47
CA GLU A 235 -10.61 -14.70 -0.35
C GLU A 235 -9.50 -14.92 -1.40
N ASP A 236 -9.25 -16.19 -1.73
CA ASP A 236 -8.22 -16.60 -2.70
C ASP A 236 -8.55 -16.12 -4.12
N GLU A 237 -9.83 -15.85 -4.39
CA GLU A 237 -10.36 -15.38 -5.66
C GLU A 237 -10.94 -13.96 -5.58
N VAL A 238 -10.73 -13.17 -6.63
CA VAL A 238 -11.20 -11.78 -6.73
C VAL A 238 -11.70 -11.44 -8.14
N LEU A 239 -12.57 -10.44 -8.20
CA LEU A 239 -13.17 -9.93 -9.45
C LEU A 239 -12.20 -9.15 -10.35
N GLY A 240 -11.03 -8.80 -9.84
CA GLY A 240 -10.05 -7.97 -10.52
C GLY A 240 -9.57 -6.79 -9.69
N VAL A 241 -8.80 -5.91 -10.32
CA VAL A 241 -8.43 -4.63 -9.73
C VAL A 241 -9.60 -3.65 -9.85
N LEU A 242 -10.04 -3.09 -8.73
CA LEU A 242 -11.09 -2.07 -8.71
C LEU A 242 -10.60 -0.83 -9.47
N LYS A 243 -11.39 -0.37 -10.45
CA LYS A 243 -11.10 0.83 -11.25
C LYS A 243 -11.77 2.04 -10.64
N GLU A 244 -13.07 1.94 -10.44
CA GLU A 244 -13.94 3.03 -10.01
C GLU A 244 -15.11 2.46 -9.20
N LEU A 245 -15.71 3.31 -8.36
CA LEU A 245 -16.93 2.98 -7.64
C LEU A 245 -17.92 4.14 -7.76
N GLN A 246 -19.19 3.79 -7.91
CA GLN A 246 -20.29 4.74 -7.91
C GLN A 246 -21.17 4.45 -6.70
N LEU A 247 -21.27 5.44 -5.83
CA LEU A 247 -22.00 5.34 -4.58
C LEU A 247 -23.26 6.17 -4.68
N THR A 248 -24.41 5.60 -4.30
CA THR A 248 -25.69 6.31 -4.32
C THR A 248 -26.46 6.03 -3.05
N TRP A 249 -27.07 7.05 -2.46
CA TRP A 249 -27.82 6.90 -1.21
C TRP A 249 -29.10 7.72 -1.20
N CYS A 250 -30.04 7.25 -0.36
CA CYS A 250 -31.35 7.84 -0.14
C CYS A 250 -31.86 7.50 1.26
N SER A 251 -32.73 8.36 1.79
CA SER A 251 -33.41 8.11 3.04
C SER A 251 -34.55 7.09 2.85
N GLY A 252 -34.73 6.22 3.84
CA GLY A 252 -35.69 5.13 3.80
C GLY A 252 -35.07 3.77 3.48
N ARG A 253 -35.85 2.73 3.74
CA ARG A 253 -35.46 1.33 3.52
C ARG A 253 -35.99 0.87 2.17
N HIS A 254 -35.10 0.76 1.20
CA HIS A 254 -35.43 0.28 -0.15
C HIS A 254 -35.09 -1.20 -0.30
N ASN A 255 -35.82 -1.92 -1.16
CA ASN A 255 -35.53 -3.33 -1.41
C ASN A 255 -34.22 -3.50 -2.19
N SER A 256 -33.55 -4.64 -1.98
CA SER A 256 -32.26 -5.00 -2.59
C SER A 256 -32.26 -5.07 -4.12
N THR A 257 -33.42 -5.01 -4.76
CA THR A 257 -33.57 -5.03 -6.22
C THR A 257 -33.92 -3.67 -6.81
N GLU A 258 -34.43 -2.72 -6.02
CA GLU A 258 -34.93 -1.44 -6.54
C GLU A 258 -33.99 -0.27 -6.31
N GLY A 259 -33.07 -0.35 -5.35
CA GLY A 259 -32.13 0.73 -5.04
C GLY A 259 -32.83 2.05 -4.69
N CYS A 260 -32.08 3.15 -4.72
CA CYS A 260 -32.61 4.49 -4.52
C CYS A 260 -33.23 5.02 -5.83
N LYS A 261 -34.57 5.16 -5.88
CA LYS A 261 -35.30 5.63 -7.07
C LYS A 261 -35.68 7.12 -7.03
N ASP A 262 -35.74 7.73 -5.85
CA ASP A 262 -36.18 9.12 -5.64
C ASP A 262 -35.18 9.91 -4.77
N THR A 263 -34.89 11.16 -5.16
CA THR A 263 -33.90 12.09 -4.53
C THR A 263 -32.57 11.42 -4.20
N GLN A 264 -31.75 11.28 -5.25
CA GLN A 264 -30.50 10.55 -5.20
C GLN A 264 -29.33 11.52 -5.06
N GLU A 265 -28.53 11.33 -4.01
CA GLU A 265 -27.18 11.85 -3.98
C GLU A 265 -26.24 10.76 -4.50
N SER A 266 -25.25 11.16 -5.30
CA SER A 266 -24.31 10.25 -5.93
C SER A 266 -22.88 10.77 -5.77
N LEU A 267 -21.98 9.88 -5.40
CA LEU A 267 -20.55 10.13 -5.36
C LEU A 267 -19.87 9.19 -6.36
N HIS A 268 -19.23 9.78 -7.37
CA HIS A 268 -18.35 9.07 -8.27
C HIS A 268 -16.93 9.20 -7.76
N VAL A 269 -16.28 8.06 -7.51
CA VAL A 269 -14.89 8.05 -7.04
C VAL A 269 -14.06 7.32 -8.08
N GLU A 270 -13.42 8.15 -8.90
CA GLU A 270 -12.25 7.71 -9.66
C GLU A 270 -11.07 7.67 -8.70
N ASP A 271 -10.26 6.64 -8.87
CA ASP A 271 -9.03 6.50 -8.12
C ASP A 271 -9.20 6.42 -6.58
N SER A 272 -9.93 5.40 -6.12
CA SER A 272 -10.15 5.06 -4.71
C SER A 272 -8.89 4.63 -3.90
N ALA A 273 -7.76 5.34 -4.03
CA ALA A 273 -6.61 5.20 -3.12
C ALA A 273 -7.07 5.27 -1.66
N ASN A 274 -8.06 6.15 -1.41
CA ASN A 274 -8.72 6.29 -0.14
C ASN A 274 -9.90 5.32 -0.05
N ARG A 275 -9.74 4.26 0.77
CA ARG A 275 -10.78 3.27 1.08
C ARG A 275 -11.86 3.80 2.02
N MET A 276 -11.73 5.04 2.48
CA MET A 276 -12.72 5.73 3.29
C MET A 276 -13.42 6.80 2.45
N LEU A 277 -14.72 6.66 2.35
CA LEU A 277 -15.61 7.60 1.67
C LEU A 277 -16.46 8.30 2.73
N GLU A 278 -16.72 9.58 2.54
CA GLU A 278 -17.57 10.33 3.46
C GLU A 278 -18.92 10.61 2.78
N LEU A 279 -19.99 10.11 3.39
CA LEU A 279 -21.36 10.55 3.12
C LEU A 279 -21.62 11.83 3.90
N GLN A 280 -22.17 12.84 3.25
CA GLN A 280 -22.50 14.13 3.88
C GLN A 280 -24.01 14.41 3.73
N GLY A 281 -24.51 15.44 4.43
CA GLY A 281 -25.91 15.85 4.33
C GLY A 281 -26.91 14.86 4.95
N LEU A 282 -26.44 14.01 5.86
CA LEU A 282 -27.28 12.98 6.49
C LEU A 282 -28.05 13.54 7.68
N PHE A 283 -29.36 13.27 7.73
CA PHE A 283 -30.21 13.62 8.86
C PHE A 283 -30.01 12.64 10.02
N PRO A 284 -29.99 13.11 11.28
CA PRO A 284 -29.97 12.24 12.46
C PRO A 284 -31.20 11.31 12.54
N GLU A 285 -31.04 10.14 13.17
CA GLU A 285 -32.08 9.11 13.38
C GLU A 285 -32.79 8.63 12.12
N THR A 286 -32.18 8.83 10.96
CA THR A 286 -32.76 8.48 9.67
C THR A 286 -32.15 7.18 9.18
N GLU A 287 -33.00 6.26 8.73
CA GLU A 287 -32.54 5.06 8.03
C GLU A 287 -32.15 5.43 6.60
N TYR A 288 -31.00 4.93 6.16
CA TYR A 288 -30.47 5.16 4.83
C TYR A 288 -30.23 3.83 4.13
N THR A 289 -30.45 3.83 2.83
CA THR A 289 -30.01 2.77 1.93
C THR A 289 -28.87 3.30 1.06
N VAL A 290 -27.79 2.54 0.96
CA VAL A 290 -26.64 2.82 0.09
C VAL A 290 -26.54 1.73 -0.95
N SER A 291 -26.45 2.09 -2.22
CA SER A 291 -26.11 1.21 -3.33
C SER A 291 -24.73 1.59 -3.87
N VAL A 292 -23.86 0.60 -4.03
CA VAL A 292 -22.49 0.78 -4.53
C VAL A 292 -22.27 -0.10 -5.74
N LEU A 293 -22.06 0.53 -6.89
CA LEU A 293 -21.63 -0.14 -8.11
C LEU A 293 -20.11 -0.15 -8.17
N PHE A 294 -19.52 -1.33 -8.09
CA PHE A 294 -18.09 -1.57 -8.30
C PHE A 294 -17.83 -1.85 -9.76
N ILE A 295 -16.88 -1.12 -10.35
CA ILE A 295 -16.44 -1.33 -11.73
C ILE A 295 -14.96 -1.68 -11.71
N PHE A 296 -14.62 -2.83 -12.29
CA PHE A 296 -13.26 -3.38 -12.31
C PHE A 296 -12.59 -3.13 -13.65
N TYR A 297 -11.25 -3.12 -13.69
CA TYR A 297 -10.49 -3.02 -14.96
C TYR A 297 -10.73 -4.19 -15.92
N THR A 298 -11.27 -5.29 -15.41
CA THR A 298 -11.73 -6.45 -16.21
C THR A 298 -13.03 -6.17 -16.97
N GLY A 299 -13.71 -5.05 -16.69
CA GLY A 299 -15.03 -4.71 -17.23
C GLY A 299 -16.20 -5.35 -16.47
N ILE A 300 -15.93 -6.10 -15.39
CA ILE A 300 -16.98 -6.65 -14.54
C ILE A 300 -17.59 -5.51 -13.71
N GLU A 301 -18.91 -5.56 -13.55
CA GLU A 301 -19.68 -4.68 -12.68
C GLU A 301 -20.41 -5.50 -11.61
N LYS A 302 -20.36 -5.07 -10.35
CA LYS A 302 -21.12 -5.68 -9.25
C LYS A 302 -21.75 -4.60 -8.38
N ASN A 303 -23.01 -4.81 -7.99
CA ASN A 303 -23.70 -3.91 -7.09
C ASN A 303 -23.81 -4.53 -5.68
N THR A 304 -23.56 -3.73 -4.65
CA THR A 304 -23.79 -4.08 -3.24
C THR A 304 -24.73 -3.05 -2.61
N ILE A 305 -25.70 -3.53 -1.83
CA ILE A 305 -26.62 -2.68 -1.09
C ILE A 305 -26.44 -2.89 0.41
N LEU A 306 -26.45 -1.79 1.16
CA LEU A 306 -26.34 -1.77 2.61
C LEU A 306 -27.43 -0.85 3.18
N HIS A 307 -27.94 -1.21 4.35
CA HIS A 307 -28.80 -0.35 5.16
C HIS A 307 -28.07 0.06 6.45
N PHE A 308 -28.18 1.33 6.82
CA PHE A 308 -27.65 1.83 8.09
C PHE A 308 -28.59 2.91 8.67
N LYS A 309 -28.40 3.24 9.94
CA LYS A 309 -29.16 4.28 10.64
C LYS A 309 -28.21 5.24 11.33
N THR A 310 -28.44 6.54 11.17
CA THR A 310 -27.66 7.59 11.86
C THR A 310 -28.04 7.67 13.34
N GLN A 311 -27.09 7.99 14.22
CA GLN A 311 -27.32 8.10 15.67
C GLN A 311 -27.50 9.55 16.11
N THR A 312 -28.42 9.80 17.05
CA THR A 312 -28.56 11.10 17.71
C THR A 312 -27.36 11.49 18.58
N GLU A 313 -27.13 12.80 18.67
CA GLU A 313 -26.53 13.40 19.85
C GLU A 313 -27.50 13.22 21.02
N VAL A 314 -27.12 12.43 22.02
CA VAL A 314 -27.82 12.47 23.31
C VAL A 314 -27.41 13.80 23.93
N ILE A 315 -28.13 14.88 23.63
CA ILE A 315 -28.13 16.06 24.49
C ILE A 315 -28.63 15.53 25.82
N GLY A 316 -27.71 15.36 26.78
CA GLY A 316 -28.02 14.78 28.07
C GLY A 316 -29.26 15.50 28.63
N MET A 317 -30.33 14.74 28.88
CA MET A 317 -31.56 15.22 29.52
C MET A 317 -31.27 15.97 30.86
N GLY A 318 -30.05 15.84 31.40
CA GLY A 318 -29.55 16.67 32.50
C GLY A 318 -29.56 18.18 32.22
N LEU A 319 -29.23 18.66 31.01
CA LEU A 319 -29.21 20.11 30.74
C LEU A 319 -30.61 20.71 30.63
N VAL A 320 -31.57 19.97 30.08
CA VAL A 320 -32.98 20.40 30.03
C VAL A 320 -33.58 20.41 31.44
N ALA A 321 -33.28 19.40 32.27
CA ALA A 321 -33.72 19.36 33.67
C ALA A 321 -33.10 20.48 34.53
N ILE A 322 -31.83 20.83 34.29
CA ILE A 322 -31.16 21.96 34.96
C ILE A 322 -31.80 23.29 34.53
N TRP A 323 -32.08 23.48 33.24
CA TRP A 323 -32.76 24.68 32.75
C TRP A 323 -34.18 24.82 33.31
N THR A 324 -34.98 23.75 33.32
CA THR A 324 -36.31 23.81 33.93
C THR A 324 -36.24 24.10 35.42
N SER A 325 -35.26 23.52 36.13
CA SER A 325 -35.06 23.75 37.57
C SER A 325 -34.64 25.19 37.87
N LEU A 326 -33.74 25.77 37.08
CA LEU A 326 -33.29 27.16 37.22
C LEU A 326 -34.41 28.16 36.93
N VAL A 327 -35.22 27.90 35.91
CA VAL A 327 -36.39 28.75 35.57
C VAL A 327 -37.44 28.68 36.69
N THR A 328 -37.73 27.49 37.24
CA THR A 328 -38.63 27.37 38.39
C THR A 328 -38.07 28.06 39.64
N LEU A 329 -36.76 27.96 39.91
CA LEU A 329 -36.14 28.62 41.06
C LEU A 329 -36.20 30.15 40.92
N LEU A 330 -35.92 30.69 39.73
CA LEU A 330 -36.02 32.12 39.45
C LEU A 330 -37.44 32.66 39.61
N LEU A 331 -38.46 31.89 39.17
CA LEU A 331 -39.87 32.24 39.37
C LEU A 331 -40.24 32.25 40.86
N VAL A 332 -39.80 31.25 41.63
CA VAL A 332 -40.06 31.19 43.08
C VAL A 332 -39.39 32.35 43.81
N VAL A 333 -38.14 32.70 43.45
CA VAL A 333 -37.43 33.85 44.04
C VAL A 333 -38.13 35.17 43.68
N ALA A 334 -38.56 35.34 42.42
CA ALA A 334 -39.28 36.55 42.00
C ALA A 334 -40.61 36.72 42.75
N VAL A 335 -41.38 35.64 42.91
CA VAL A 335 -42.63 35.65 43.69
C VAL A 335 -42.36 35.95 45.16
N ALA A 336 -41.34 35.33 45.77
CA ALA A 336 -40.96 35.59 47.15
C ALA A 336 -40.57 37.07 47.37
N PHE A 337 -39.81 37.67 46.44
CA PHE A 337 -39.42 39.08 46.50
C PHE A 337 -40.61 40.04 46.39
N THR A 338 -41.59 39.73 45.53
CA THR A 338 -42.81 40.55 45.42
C THR A 338 -43.71 40.48 46.67
N ILE A 339 -43.65 39.38 47.42
CA ILE A 339 -44.42 39.22 48.66
C ILE A 339 -43.75 39.97 49.83
N THR A 340 -42.42 39.95 49.92
CA THR A 340 -41.68 40.68 50.96
C THR A 340 -41.63 42.19 50.73
N SER A 341 -41.69 42.67 49.49
CA SER A 341 -41.72 44.12 49.21
C SER A 341 -43.10 44.78 49.40
N ARG A 342 -44.15 43.98 49.72
CA ARG A 342 -45.53 44.46 49.98
C ARG A 342 -45.93 44.37 51.46
N ARG A 343 -45.00 44.07 52.36
CA ARG A 343 -45.22 44.07 53.81
C ARG A 343 -44.53 45.23 54.50
#